data_AF-A0A2V7U8D8-F1
#
_entry.id   AF-A0A2V7U8D8-F1
#
_cell.length_a   1.000
_cell.length_b   1.000
_cell.length_c   1.000
_cell.angle_alpha   90.00
_cell.angle_beta   90.00
_cell.angle_gamma   90.00
#
_symmetry.space_group_name_H-M   'P 1'
#
loop_
_entity.id
_entity.type
_entity.pdbx_description
1 polymer ?
#
loop_
_entity_poly.entity_id
_entity_poly.type
_entity_poly.pdbx_seq_one_letter_code
_entity_poly.pdbx_strand_id
1 'polypeptide(L)'
;AKDEGHAKGGTVLAGFLKILPVFILVIPGLVARALYPAEMAADSNSAFPLLVVRLMPPGLVGLMVAAMLAALMSSLSAVFNSSSTIFTMDFYRHVRPKAGERELVNVGRAATVIMVALGLLWIPFMRYISSQLWIYLQSVQAYIAPPIAAVFLLGVTWKRANGSGALAALLAGFVLGSTRFVLELAYAGQPMADGVLRTFVRMNFLHFAAVMFVACVAVVVGVSLATSAPAPRKVAGLTFATVDQAVDMGDAPPSVAAIPMAPESPAWRRRNTVLSGLLAVTIVSLWIYFR
;
A
#
# COMPACT_ATOMS: atom_id res chain seq x y z
N ALA A 1 20.02 0.66 -6.06
CA ALA A 1 20.60 -0.64 -6.46
C ALA A 1 21.84 -0.39 -7.30
N LYS A 2 22.79 -1.34 -7.36
CA LYS A 2 24.02 -1.18 -8.16
C LYS A 2 23.81 -1.45 -9.65
N ASP A 3 22.92 -2.40 -9.98
CA ASP A 3 22.49 -2.72 -11.34
C ASP A 3 21.06 -3.32 -11.32
N GLU A 4 20.49 -3.56 -12.49
CA GLU A 4 19.15 -4.14 -12.65
C GLU A 4 19.06 -5.57 -12.07
N GLY A 5 20.11 -6.38 -12.22
CA GLY A 5 20.16 -7.76 -11.74
C GLY A 5 20.12 -7.86 -10.20
N HIS A 6 20.82 -6.96 -9.51
CA HIS A 6 20.78 -6.81 -8.06
C HIS A 6 19.44 -6.27 -7.59
N ALA A 7 18.79 -5.39 -8.35
CA ALA A 7 17.44 -4.93 -8.04
C ALA A 7 16.46 -6.12 -8.09
N LYS A 8 16.47 -6.90 -9.18
CA LYS A 8 15.65 -8.12 -9.32
C LYS A 8 15.94 -9.14 -8.23
N GLY A 9 17.22 -9.43 -7.96
CA GLY A 9 17.62 -10.36 -6.90
C GLY A 9 17.15 -9.91 -5.52
N GLY A 10 17.21 -8.61 -5.23
CA GLY A 10 16.66 -8.01 -4.02
C GLY A 10 15.14 -8.19 -3.91
N THR A 11 14.40 -8.01 -5.00
CA THR A 11 12.94 -8.26 -5.03
C THR A 11 12.62 -9.73 -4.77
N VAL A 12 13.37 -10.67 -5.34
CA VAL A 12 13.17 -12.10 -5.11
C VAL A 12 13.46 -12.47 -3.65
N LEU A 13 14.56 -11.97 -3.08
CA LEU A 13 14.88 -12.16 -1.66
C LEU A 13 13.76 -11.61 -0.76
N ALA A 14 13.24 -10.41 -1.07
CA ALA A 14 12.11 -9.84 -0.35
C ALA A 14 10.87 -10.74 -0.41
N GLY A 15 10.64 -11.40 -1.56
CA GLY A 15 9.58 -12.41 -1.71
C GLY A 15 9.73 -13.58 -0.73
N PHE A 16 10.93 -14.15 -0.60
CA PHE A 16 11.21 -15.20 0.40
C PHE A 16 11.02 -14.71 1.83
N LEU A 17 11.55 -13.52 2.16
CA LEU A 17 11.40 -12.94 3.50
C LEU A 17 9.94 -12.68 3.86
N LYS A 18 9.08 -12.40 2.88
CA LYS A 18 7.64 -12.13 3.10
C LYS A 18 6.82 -13.38 3.45
N ILE A 19 7.40 -14.58 3.33
CA ILE A 19 6.79 -15.83 3.84
C ILE A 19 6.92 -15.90 5.37
N LEU A 20 8.02 -15.37 5.93
CA LEU A 20 8.32 -15.48 7.37
C LEU A 20 7.29 -14.84 8.32
N PRO A 21 6.69 -13.66 8.03
CA PRO A 21 5.69 -13.05 8.88
C PRO A 21 4.52 -13.96 9.26
N VAL A 22 4.13 -14.90 8.39
CA VAL A 22 3.08 -15.88 8.73
C VAL A 22 3.53 -16.72 9.93
N PHE A 23 4.76 -17.22 9.94
CA PHE A 23 5.27 -18.03 11.03
C PHE A 23 5.62 -17.19 12.27
N ILE A 24 6.25 -16.03 12.08
CA ILE A 24 6.77 -15.22 13.18
C ILE A 24 5.67 -14.41 13.87
N LEU A 25 4.64 -13.96 13.14
CA LEU A 25 3.59 -13.10 13.70
C LEU A 25 2.29 -13.85 14.00
N VAL A 26 1.88 -14.82 13.17
CA VAL A 26 0.59 -15.51 13.37
C VAL A 26 0.69 -16.60 14.45
N ILE A 27 1.79 -17.36 14.49
CA ILE A 27 1.95 -18.45 15.48
C ILE A 27 1.90 -17.91 16.91
N PRO A 28 2.61 -16.82 17.29
CA PRO A 28 2.42 -16.24 18.62
C PRO A 28 0.98 -15.84 18.91
N GLY A 29 0.24 -15.30 17.93
CA GLY A 29 -1.19 -15.01 18.10
C GLY A 29 -2.02 -16.25 18.43
N LEU A 30 -1.75 -17.39 17.78
CA LEU A 30 -2.41 -18.66 18.07
C LEU A 30 -2.05 -19.20 19.45
N VAL A 31 -0.77 -19.12 19.84
CA VAL A 31 -0.30 -19.52 21.17
C VAL A 31 -0.95 -18.66 22.25
N ALA A 32 -1.05 -17.33 22.04
CA ALA A 32 -1.75 -16.43 22.96
C ALA A 32 -3.21 -16.83 23.14
N ARG A 33 -3.92 -17.19 22.05
CA ARG A 33 -5.30 -17.67 22.12
C ARG A 33 -5.45 -18.98 22.90
N ALA A 34 -4.48 -19.88 22.81
CA ALA A 34 -4.50 -21.15 23.54
C ALA A 34 -4.20 -20.99 25.04
N LEU A 35 -3.26 -20.11 25.40
CA LEU A 35 -2.84 -19.90 26.79
C LEU A 35 -3.75 -18.91 27.54
N TYR A 36 -4.29 -17.91 26.85
CA TYR A 36 -4.97 -16.74 27.42
C TYR A 36 -6.33 -16.48 26.74
N PRO A 37 -7.26 -17.44 26.74
CA PRO A 37 -8.48 -17.36 25.94
C PRO A 37 -9.40 -16.20 26.36
N ALA A 38 -9.52 -15.90 27.65
CA ALA A 38 -10.37 -14.82 28.15
C ALA A 38 -9.83 -13.43 27.75
N GLU A 39 -8.52 -13.23 27.83
CA GLU A 39 -7.89 -11.96 27.46
C GLU A 39 -7.91 -11.74 25.94
N MET A 40 -7.73 -12.80 25.15
CA MET A 40 -7.84 -12.73 23.68
C MET A 40 -9.26 -12.56 23.18
N ALA A 41 -10.27 -12.95 23.97
CA ALA A 41 -11.66 -12.64 23.69
C ALA A 41 -11.99 -11.16 23.95
N ALA A 42 -11.32 -10.53 24.93
CA ALA A 42 -11.49 -9.12 25.26
C ALA A 42 -10.75 -8.19 24.29
N ASP A 43 -9.47 -8.46 24.01
CA ASP A 43 -8.68 -7.69 23.04
C ASP A 43 -7.67 -8.57 22.30
N SER A 44 -8.05 -8.98 21.08
CA SER A 44 -7.19 -9.77 20.21
C SER A 44 -5.93 -9.02 19.73
N ASN A 45 -5.90 -7.68 19.80
CA ASN A 45 -4.74 -6.89 19.34
C ASN A 45 -3.59 -6.94 20.35
N SER A 46 -3.89 -7.26 21.61
CA SER A 46 -2.91 -7.34 22.71
C SER A 46 -2.10 -8.65 22.74
N ALA A 47 -2.38 -9.59 21.82
CA ALA A 47 -1.81 -10.93 21.82
C ALA A 47 -0.29 -10.97 21.95
N PHE A 48 0.43 -10.22 21.09
CA PHE A 48 1.89 -10.24 21.09
C PHE A 48 2.50 -9.56 22.34
N PRO A 49 2.10 -8.32 22.72
CA PRO A 49 2.53 -7.72 23.98
C PRO A 49 2.26 -8.58 25.21
N LEU A 50 1.11 -9.26 25.26
CA LEU A 50 0.72 -10.12 26.39
C LEU A 50 1.71 -11.28 26.58
N LEU A 51 2.06 -11.97 25.49
CA LEU A 51 3.05 -13.05 25.52
C LEU A 51 4.43 -12.54 25.94
N VAL A 52 4.83 -11.38 25.42
CA VAL A 52 6.11 -10.74 25.76
C VAL A 52 6.21 -10.51 27.26
N VAL A 53 5.18 -9.94 27.88
CA VAL A 53 5.20 -9.59 29.30
C VAL A 53 5.07 -10.82 30.21
N ARG A 54 4.29 -11.83 29.81
CA ARG A 54 3.98 -12.99 30.69
C ARG A 54 4.95 -14.16 30.57
N LEU A 55 5.58 -14.36 29.41
CA LEU A 55 6.40 -15.56 29.16
C LEU A 55 7.90 -15.30 29.17
N MET A 56 8.36 -14.07 28.92
CA MET A 56 9.79 -13.80 28.87
C MET A 56 10.39 -13.48 30.24
N PRO A 57 11.67 -13.86 30.47
CA PRO A 57 12.35 -13.54 31.72
C PRO A 57 12.58 -12.03 31.87
N PRO A 58 12.71 -11.56 33.13
CA PRO A 58 13.05 -10.17 33.41
C PRO A 58 14.36 -9.78 32.69
N GLY A 59 14.40 -8.57 32.13
CA GLY A 59 15.48 -8.12 31.23
C GLY A 59 15.12 -8.30 29.75
N LEU A 60 14.73 -9.50 29.30
CA LEU A 60 14.31 -9.72 27.91
C LEU A 60 12.98 -9.03 27.59
N VAL A 61 12.07 -8.93 28.57
CA VAL A 61 10.84 -8.13 28.43
C VAL A 61 11.19 -6.68 28.08
N GLY A 62 12.12 -6.07 28.82
CA GLY A 62 12.54 -4.68 28.60
C GLY A 62 13.20 -4.50 27.23
N LEU A 63 14.07 -5.43 26.84
CA LEU A 63 14.71 -5.43 25.52
C LEU A 63 13.66 -5.50 24.39
N MET A 64 12.68 -6.40 24.51
CA MET A 64 11.65 -6.56 23.49
C MET A 64 10.74 -5.34 23.39
N VAL A 65 10.29 -4.79 24.53
CA VAL A 65 9.47 -3.57 24.54
C VAL A 65 10.24 -2.41 23.90
N ALA A 66 11.53 -2.24 24.22
CA ALA A 66 12.38 -1.23 23.59
C ALA A 66 12.49 -1.44 22.07
N ALA A 67 12.71 -2.67 21.62
CA ALA A 67 12.80 -3.00 20.19
C ALA A 67 11.47 -2.73 19.45
N MET A 68 10.34 -3.07 20.05
CA MET A 68 9.01 -2.77 19.49
C MET A 68 8.78 -1.26 19.36
N LEU A 69 9.08 -0.49 20.40
CA LEU A 69 8.96 0.96 20.37
C LEU A 69 9.89 1.59 19.32
N ALA A 70 11.14 1.12 19.22
CA ALA A 70 12.08 1.57 18.21
C ALA A 70 11.60 1.28 16.78
N ALA A 71 11.07 0.08 16.53
CA ALA A 71 10.52 -0.30 15.23
C ALA A 71 9.27 0.53 14.86
N LEU A 72 8.40 0.81 15.83
CA LEU A 72 7.23 1.68 15.67
C LEU A 72 7.65 3.11 15.34
N MET A 73 8.60 3.68 16.08
CA MET A 73 9.13 5.03 15.85
C MET A 73 9.77 5.16 14.46
N SER A 74 10.51 4.14 14.02
CA SER A 74 11.10 4.11 12.66
C SER A 74 10.02 4.13 11.57
N SER A 75 8.98 3.31 11.73
CA SER A 75 7.88 3.24 10.77
C SER A 75 7.07 4.55 10.72
N LEU A 76 6.76 5.13 11.88
CA LEU A 76 6.06 6.42 11.99
C LEU A 76 6.88 7.55 11.38
N SER A 77 8.18 7.61 11.67
CA SER A 77 9.08 8.61 11.10
C SER A 77 9.11 8.53 9.57
N ALA A 78 9.19 7.32 9.01
CA ALA A 78 9.17 7.11 7.56
C ALA A 78 7.86 7.60 6.92
N VAL A 79 6.71 7.19 7.48
CA VAL A 79 5.38 7.59 6.98
C VAL A 79 5.18 9.10 7.07
N PHE A 80 5.53 9.70 8.20
CA PHE A 80 5.37 11.14 8.38
C PHE A 80 6.29 11.95 7.47
N ASN A 81 7.53 11.48 7.28
CA ASN A 81 8.46 12.10 6.35
C ASN A 81 7.94 12.02 4.90
N SER A 82 7.50 10.84 4.45
CA SER A 82 6.97 10.69 3.08
C SER A 82 5.73 11.53 2.83
N SER A 83 4.78 11.55 3.78
CA SER A 83 3.55 12.34 3.65
C SER A 83 3.83 13.84 3.67
N SER A 84 4.78 14.28 4.50
CA SER A 84 5.24 15.67 4.55
C SER A 84 5.91 16.09 3.24
N THR A 85 6.72 15.22 2.64
CA THR A 85 7.33 15.48 1.32
C THR A 85 6.26 15.56 0.23
N ILE A 86 5.30 14.64 0.18
CA ILE A 86 4.17 14.71 -0.77
C ILE A 86 3.41 16.03 -0.60
N PHE A 87 3.07 16.41 0.63
CA PHE A 87 2.36 17.68 0.88
C PHE A 87 3.17 18.91 0.43
N THR A 88 4.46 18.96 0.75
CA THR A 88 5.32 20.11 0.45
C THR A 88 5.68 20.20 -1.03
N MET A 89 6.07 19.09 -1.66
CA MET A 89 6.55 19.06 -3.03
C MET A 89 5.41 19.02 -4.05
N ASP A 90 4.36 18.23 -3.80
CA ASP A 90 3.30 18.03 -4.80
C ASP A 90 2.20 19.09 -4.67
N PHE A 91 1.91 19.59 -3.46
CA PHE A 91 0.89 20.62 -3.24
C PHE A 91 1.50 22.00 -3.00
N TYR A 92 2.31 22.17 -1.95
CA TYR A 92 2.77 23.50 -1.52
C TYR A 92 3.65 24.19 -2.56
N ARG A 93 4.61 23.48 -3.15
CA ARG A 93 5.50 24.03 -4.20
C ARG A 93 4.74 24.36 -5.48
N HIS A 94 3.66 23.64 -5.79
CA HIS A 94 2.80 23.97 -6.92
C HIS A 94 2.02 25.27 -6.69
N VAL A 95 1.49 25.46 -5.47
CA VAL A 95 0.77 26.69 -5.07
C VAL A 95 1.73 27.89 -4.90
N ARG A 96 2.95 27.66 -4.41
CA ARG A 96 3.97 28.69 -4.20
C ARG A 96 5.30 28.32 -4.89
N PRO A 97 5.41 28.51 -6.22
CA PRO A 97 6.57 28.07 -7.02
C PRO A 97 7.92 28.69 -6.61
N LYS A 98 7.89 29.84 -5.92
CA LYS A 98 9.08 30.58 -5.45
C LYS A 98 9.46 30.28 -3.99
N ALA A 99 8.86 29.26 -3.37
CA ALA A 99 9.20 28.88 -2.00
C ALA A 99 10.67 28.43 -1.91
N GLY A 100 11.41 28.98 -0.95
CA GLY A 100 12.81 28.58 -0.72
C GLY A 100 12.92 27.25 0.03
N GLU A 101 14.07 26.57 -0.07
CA GLU A 101 14.30 25.27 0.58
C GLU A 101 14.03 25.28 2.10
N ARG A 102 14.45 26.34 2.80
CA ARG A 102 14.20 26.50 4.25
C ARG A 102 12.71 26.62 4.57
N GLU A 103 11.96 27.26 3.69
CA GLU A 103 10.52 27.41 3.82
C GLU A 103 9.83 26.06 3.64
N LEU A 104 10.20 25.30 2.61
CA LEU A 104 9.67 23.96 2.35
C LEU A 104 9.88 23.01 3.53
N VAL A 105 11.07 23.02 4.14
CA VAL A 105 11.36 22.20 5.34
C VAL A 105 10.50 22.61 6.53
N ASN A 106 10.30 23.90 6.77
CA ASN A 106 9.49 24.39 7.88
C ASN A 106 8.01 24.06 7.69
N VAL A 107 7.48 24.23 6.47
CA VAL A 107 6.12 23.81 6.12
C VAL A 107 5.97 22.30 6.27
N GLY A 108 6.97 21.53 5.89
CA GLY A 108 6.99 20.08 6.06
C GLY A 108 6.89 19.67 7.53
N ARG A 109 7.67 20.32 8.42
CA ARG A 109 7.58 20.09 9.87
C ARG A 109 6.20 20.45 10.43
N ALA A 110 5.61 21.57 10.00
CA ALA A 110 4.27 21.97 10.41
C ALA A 110 3.21 20.96 9.93
N ALA A 111 3.30 20.49 8.68
CA ALA A 111 2.41 19.46 8.14
C ALA A 111 2.48 18.16 8.95
N THR A 112 3.68 17.74 9.39
CA THR A 112 3.84 16.57 10.26
C THR A 112 3.13 16.76 11.60
N VAL A 113 3.27 17.91 12.25
CA VAL A 113 2.59 18.20 13.53
C VAL A 113 1.06 18.14 13.37
N ILE A 114 0.53 18.75 12.32
CA ILE A 114 -0.90 18.74 12.02
C ILE A 114 -1.39 17.30 11.76
N MET A 115 -0.64 16.53 10.96
CA MET A 115 -0.99 15.14 10.66
C MET A 115 -0.97 14.25 11.92
N VAL A 116 -0.02 14.46 12.83
CA VAL A 116 -0.01 13.77 14.14
C VAL A 116 -1.25 14.13 14.95
N ALA A 117 -1.60 15.41 15.04
CA ALA A 117 -2.78 15.86 15.77
C ALA A 117 -4.07 15.26 15.19
N LEU A 118 -4.24 15.27 13.87
CA LEU A 118 -5.38 14.65 13.19
C LEU A 118 -5.41 13.13 13.40
N GLY A 119 -4.25 12.47 13.36
CA GLY A 119 -4.13 11.03 13.64
C GLY A 119 -4.58 10.67 15.06
N LEU A 120 -4.19 11.45 16.07
CA LEU A 120 -4.62 11.26 17.46
C LEU A 120 -6.14 11.46 17.62
N LEU A 121 -6.70 12.48 16.95
CA LEU A 121 -8.14 12.72 16.94
C LEU A 121 -8.93 11.59 16.25
N TRP A 122 -8.29 10.84 15.36
CA TRP A 122 -8.92 9.77 14.60
C TRP A 122 -8.98 8.42 15.33
N ILE A 123 -8.12 8.19 16.33
CA ILE A 123 -8.09 6.95 17.13
C ILE A 123 -9.48 6.47 17.62
N PRO A 124 -10.36 7.30 18.22
CA PRO A 124 -11.66 6.84 18.68
C PRO A 124 -12.56 6.32 17.54
N PHE A 125 -12.41 6.87 16.32
CA PHE A 125 -13.22 6.49 15.17
C PHE A 125 -12.90 5.08 14.66
N MET A 126 -11.67 4.59 14.87
CA MET A 126 -11.26 3.27 14.40
C MET A 126 -12.14 2.13 14.96
N ARG A 127 -12.62 2.30 16.20
CA ARG A 127 -13.44 1.30 16.90
C ARG A 127 -14.81 1.07 16.25
N TYR A 128 -15.32 2.02 15.46
CA TYR A 128 -16.62 1.87 14.79
C TYR A 128 -16.57 0.97 13.55
N ILE A 129 -15.39 0.78 12.95
CA ILE A 129 -15.24 -0.04 11.74
C ILE A 129 -14.88 -1.48 12.10
N SER A 130 -13.89 -1.67 12.97
CA SER A 130 -13.54 -3.00 13.44
C SER A 130 -12.84 -2.94 14.80
N SER A 131 -13.15 -3.90 15.66
CA SER A 131 -12.38 -4.14 16.89
C SER A 131 -11.00 -4.75 16.61
N GLN A 132 -10.80 -5.32 15.42
CA GLN A 132 -9.53 -5.90 14.99
C GLN A 132 -8.77 -4.90 14.11
N LEU A 133 -7.60 -4.46 14.58
CA LEU A 133 -6.81 -3.43 13.90
C LEU A 133 -6.37 -3.87 12.50
N TRP A 134 -6.06 -5.15 12.30
CA TRP A 134 -5.70 -5.67 10.98
C TRP A 134 -6.85 -5.54 9.97
N ILE A 135 -8.07 -5.91 10.35
CA ILE A 135 -9.25 -5.80 9.47
C ILE A 135 -9.52 -4.33 9.17
N TYR A 136 -9.45 -3.46 10.18
CA TYR A 136 -9.57 -2.01 9.99
C TYR A 136 -8.58 -1.49 8.94
N LEU A 137 -7.30 -1.79 9.08
CA LEU A 137 -6.25 -1.33 8.17
C LEU A 137 -6.46 -1.86 6.75
N GLN A 138 -6.90 -3.12 6.60
CA GLN A 138 -7.20 -3.71 5.30
C GLN A 138 -8.45 -3.10 4.66
N SER A 139 -9.49 -2.83 5.45
CA SER A 139 -10.71 -2.16 4.97
C SER A 139 -10.40 -0.75 4.45
N VAL A 140 -9.65 0.06 5.19
CA VAL A 140 -9.27 1.41 4.73
C VAL A 140 -8.44 1.34 3.45
N GLN A 141 -7.48 0.42 3.36
CA GLN A 141 -6.69 0.20 2.14
C GLN A 141 -7.58 -0.22 0.96
N ALA A 142 -8.56 -1.09 1.19
CA ALA A 142 -9.51 -1.52 0.17
C ALA A 142 -10.35 -0.38 -0.42
N TYR A 143 -10.48 0.75 0.28
CA TYR A 143 -11.25 1.91 -0.21
C TYR A 143 -10.46 2.83 -1.14
N ILE A 144 -9.12 2.75 -1.10
CA ILE A 144 -8.24 3.71 -1.77
C ILE A 144 -7.31 3.03 -2.78
N ALA A 145 -6.85 1.81 -2.49
CA ALA A 145 -5.88 1.10 -3.33
C ALA A 145 -6.42 0.66 -4.71
N PRO A 146 -7.67 0.16 -4.86
CA PRO A 146 -8.12 -0.39 -6.14
C PRO A 146 -8.10 0.59 -7.33
N PRO A 147 -8.57 1.85 -7.21
CA PRO A 147 -8.49 2.83 -8.29
C PRO A 147 -7.05 3.12 -8.72
N ILE A 148 -6.15 3.26 -7.75
CA ILE A 148 -4.72 3.50 -7.99
C ILE A 148 -4.13 2.30 -8.74
N ALA A 149 -4.38 1.08 -8.25
CA ALA A 149 -3.92 -0.14 -8.89
C ALA A 149 -4.44 -0.26 -10.33
N ALA A 150 -5.71 0.07 -10.60
CA ALA A 150 -6.29 0.03 -11.94
C ALA A 150 -5.59 0.99 -12.91
N VAL A 151 -5.34 2.23 -12.47
CA VAL A 151 -4.65 3.24 -13.28
C VAL A 151 -3.19 2.86 -13.55
N PHE A 152 -2.46 2.38 -12.53
CA PHE A 152 -1.07 1.96 -12.72
C PHE A 152 -0.96 0.72 -13.61
N LEU A 153 -1.83 -0.28 -13.41
CA LEU A 153 -1.81 -1.49 -14.22
C LEU A 153 -2.07 -1.16 -15.69
N LEU A 154 -3.17 -0.45 -15.97
CA LEU A 154 -3.52 -0.07 -17.35
C LEU A 154 -2.52 0.94 -17.94
N GLY A 155 -1.96 1.83 -17.13
CA GLY A 155 -0.94 2.78 -17.54
C GLY A 155 0.33 2.10 -18.04
N VAL A 156 0.71 0.94 -17.48
CA VAL A 156 1.89 0.17 -17.92
C VAL A 156 1.54 -0.83 -19.03
N THR A 157 0.36 -1.45 -18.98
CA THR A 157 -0.01 -2.52 -19.93
C THR A 157 -0.69 -2.03 -21.21
N TRP A 158 -1.31 -0.85 -21.20
CA TRP A 158 -2.18 -0.40 -22.28
C TRP A 158 -1.85 1.01 -22.79
N LYS A 159 -1.21 1.07 -23.97
CA LYS A 159 -0.81 2.33 -24.65
C LYS A 159 -1.90 3.35 -24.91
N ARG A 160 -3.18 2.96 -24.83
CA ARG A 160 -4.32 3.83 -25.08
C ARG A 160 -4.87 4.47 -23.80
N ALA A 161 -4.45 4.01 -22.62
CA ALA A 161 -4.79 4.65 -21.36
C ALA A 161 -4.33 6.11 -21.38
N ASN A 162 -5.24 7.04 -21.06
CA ASN A 162 -4.95 8.47 -21.08
C ASN A 162 -5.21 9.13 -19.72
N GLY A 163 -4.72 10.37 -19.57
CA GLY A 163 -4.84 11.11 -18.31
C GLY A 163 -6.29 11.37 -17.90
N SER A 164 -7.20 11.57 -18.87
CA SER A 164 -8.63 11.79 -18.60
C SER A 164 -9.30 10.53 -18.03
N GLY A 165 -9.01 9.36 -18.60
CA GLY A 165 -9.51 8.08 -18.09
C GLY A 165 -8.93 7.72 -16.73
N ALA A 166 -7.63 8.00 -16.52
CA ALA A 166 -7.00 7.85 -15.22
C ALA A 166 -7.67 8.74 -14.15
N LEU A 167 -7.85 10.04 -14.44
CA LEU A 167 -8.48 10.98 -13.51
C LEU A 167 -9.94 10.60 -13.23
N ALA A 168 -10.71 10.23 -14.26
CA ALA A 168 -12.09 9.81 -14.10
C ALA A 168 -12.22 8.56 -13.21
N ALA A 169 -11.34 7.58 -13.37
CA ALA A 169 -11.35 6.38 -12.54
C ALA A 169 -10.90 6.65 -11.10
N LEU A 170 -9.91 7.53 -10.88
CA LEU A 170 -9.51 7.95 -9.55
C LEU A 170 -10.63 8.70 -8.83
N LEU A 171 -11.33 9.61 -9.51
CA LEU A 171 -12.47 10.34 -8.95
C LEU A 171 -13.67 9.42 -8.68
N ALA A 172 -14.04 8.57 -9.65
CA ALA A 172 -15.12 7.60 -9.48
C ALA A 172 -14.83 6.63 -8.33
N GLY A 173 -13.59 6.14 -8.26
CA GLY A 173 -13.10 5.32 -7.16
C GLY A 173 -13.15 6.06 -5.82
N PHE A 174 -12.66 7.29 -5.75
CA PHE A 174 -12.71 8.10 -4.54
C PHE A 174 -14.15 8.31 -4.05
N VAL A 175 -15.09 8.60 -4.95
CA VAL A 175 -16.51 8.73 -4.62
C VAL A 175 -17.07 7.40 -4.09
N LEU A 176 -16.89 6.29 -4.82
CA LEU A 176 -17.39 4.98 -4.40
C LEU A 176 -16.82 4.53 -3.05
N GLY A 177 -15.51 4.69 -2.85
CA GLY A 177 -14.81 4.36 -1.62
C GLY A 177 -15.27 5.22 -0.45
N SER A 178 -15.36 6.54 -0.66
CA SER A 178 -15.83 7.48 0.37
C SER A 178 -17.31 7.25 0.71
N THR A 179 -18.16 6.99 -0.27
CA THR A 179 -19.57 6.65 -0.05
C THR A 179 -19.68 5.39 0.80
N ARG A 180 -18.93 4.33 0.47
CA ARG A 180 -18.91 3.12 1.31
C ARG A 180 -18.44 3.43 2.73
N PHE A 181 -17.33 4.15 2.88
CA PHE A 181 -16.77 4.49 4.18
C PHE A 181 -17.77 5.27 5.05
N VAL A 182 -18.41 6.29 4.50
CA VAL A 182 -19.42 7.10 5.21
C VAL A 182 -20.63 6.26 5.58
N LEU A 183 -21.12 5.40 4.68
CA LEU A 183 -22.25 4.52 4.97
C LEU A 183 -21.91 3.47 6.04
N GLU A 184 -20.71 2.90 6.01
CA GLU A 184 -20.25 1.95 7.02
C GLU A 184 -20.19 2.60 8.41
N LEU A 185 -19.72 3.86 8.48
CA LEU A 185 -19.71 4.63 9.71
C LEU A 185 -21.12 5.02 10.18
N ALA A 186 -22.00 5.44 9.26
CA ALA A 186 -23.37 5.87 9.58
C ALA A 186 -24.26 4.71 10.05
N TYR A 187 -24.08 3.51 9.49
CA TYR A 187 -24.83 2.31 9.85
C TYR A 187 -24.10 1.42 10.85
N ALA A 188 -23.02 1.90 11.47
CA ALA A 188 -22.30 1.19 12.52
C ALA A 188 -23.25 0.87 13.68
N GLY A 189 -23.58 -0.42 13.86
CA GLY A 189 -24.47 -0.89 14.93
C GLY A 189 -25.98 -0.75 14.65
N GLN A 190 -26.40 -0.27 13.47
CA GLN A 190 -27.82 -0.18 13.11
C GLN A 190 -28.31 -1.38 12.28
N PRO A 191 -29.57 -1.83 12.47
CA PRO A 191 -30.19 -2.82 11.59
C PRO A 191 -30.43 -2.19 10.21
N MET A 192 -29.92 -2.84 9.16
CA MET A 192 -30.19 -2.46 7.77
C MET A 192 -31.21 -3.43 7.17
N ALA A 193 -32.21 -2.89 6.46
CA ALA A 193 -33.11 -3.68 5.64
C ALA A 193 -32.33 -4.44 4.55
N ASP A 194 -32.84 -5.61 4.16
CA ASP A 194 -32.25 -6.42 3.10
C ASP A 194 -32.35 -5.73 1.75
N GLY A 195 -31.24 -5.67 1.02
CA GLY A 195 -31.17 -5.03 -0.28
C GLY A 195 -29.75 -4.78 -0.77
N VAL A 196 -29.66 -4.10 -1.92
CA VAL A 196 -28.39 -3.73 -2.58
C VAL A 196 -27.52 -2.88 -1.65
N LEU A 197 -28.14 -1.99 -0.86
CA LEU A 197 -27.43 -1.13 0.10
C LEU A 197 -26.76 -1.94 1.21
N ARG A 198 -27.45 -2.93 1.80
CA ARG A 198 -26.85 -3.82 2.82
C ARG A 198 -25.69 -4.60 2.24
N THR A 199 -25.82 -5.09 1.02
CA THR A 199 -24.75 -5.81 0.33
C THR A 199 -23.55 -4.88 0.11
N PHE A 200 -23.76 -3.67 -0.39
CA PHE A 200 -22.68 -2.72 -0.64
C PHE A 200 -21.91 -2.33 0.64
N VAL A 201 -22.62 -2.10 1.74
CA VAL A 201 -22.03 -1.67 3.03
C VAL A 201 -21.39 -2.83 3.78
N ARG A 202 -22.06 -3.97 3.90
CA ARG A 202 -21.58 -5.12 4.71
C ARG A 202 -20.73 -6.13 3.93
N MET A 203 -20.53 -5.92 2.63
CA MET A 203 -19.64 -6.77 1.83
C MET A 203 -18.22 -6.74 2.42
N ASN A 204 -17.62 -7.92 2.54
CA ASN A 204 -16.24 -8.06 2.99
C ASN A 204 -15.30 -7.18 2.14
N PHE A 205 -14.34 -6.52 2.80
CA PHE A 205 -13.44 -5.54 2.18
C PHE A 205 -12.71 -6.08 0.95
N LEU A 206 -12.36 -7.37 0.91
CA LEU A 206 -11.61 -7.98 -0.19
C LEU A 206 -12.48 -8.11 -1.45
N HIS A 207 -13.72 -8.55 -1.28
CA HIS A 207 -14.67 -8.64 -2.39
C HIS A 207 -15.01 -7.24 -2.92
N PHE A 208 -15.16 -6.26 -2.02
CA PHE A 208 -15.36 -4.87 -2.41
C PHE A 208 -14.17 -4.33 -3.21
N ALA A 209 -12.94 -4.57 -2.75
CA ALA A 209 -11.74 -4.17 -3.47
C ALA A 209 -11.71 -4.74 -4.89
N ALA A 210 -12.08 -6.01 -5.07
CA ALA A 210 -12.13 -6.64 -6.39
C ALA A 210 -13.20 -6.01 -7.30
N VAL A 211 -14.42 -5.81 -6.79
CA VAL A 211 -15.50 -5.15 -7.56
C VAL A 211 -15.12 -3.72 -7.92
N MET A 212 -14.57 -2.98 -6.97
CA MET A 212 -14.11 -1.61 -7.15
C MET A 212 -12.98 -1.52 -8.19
N PHE A 213 -12.03 -2.46 -8.16
CA PHE A 213 -10.96 -2.57 -9.15
C PHE A 213 -11.53 -2.75 -10.56
N VAL A 214 -12.43 -3.72 -10.74
CA VAL A 214 -13.06 -3.98 -12.05
C VAL A 214 -13.87 -2.79 -12.54
N ALA A 215 -14.63 -2.14 -11.64
CA ALA A 215 -15.37 -0.92 -11.98
C ALA A 215 -14.43 0.22 -12.42
N CYS A 216 -13.31 0.43 -11.71
CA CYS A 216 -12.33 1.43 -12.09
C CYS A 216 -11.66 1.11 -13.43
N VAL A 217 -11.31 -0.15 -13.69
CA VAL A 217 -10.80 -0.60 -14.99
C VAL A 217 -11.80 -0.28 -16.10
N ALA A 218 -13.09 -0.57 -15.89
CA ALA A 218 -14.14 -0.25 -16.86
C ALA A 218 -14.23 1.26 -17.12
N VAL A 219 -14.12 2.09 -16.08
CA VAL A 219 -14.10 3.57 -16.23
C VAL A 219 -12.86 4.03 -16.98
N VAL A 220 -11.66 3.54 -16.65
CA VAL A 220 -10.43 3.90 -17.39
C VAL A 220 -10.58 3.55 -18.86
N VAL A 221 -11.05 2.33 -19.16
CA VAL A 221 -11.22 1.86 -20.54
C VAL A 221 -12.27 2.68 -21.27
N GLY A 222 -13.47 2.84 -20.69
CA GLY A 222 -14.57 3.57 -21.31
C GLY A 222 -14.22 5.02 -21.60
N VAL A 223 -13.66 5.74 -20.62
CA VAL A 223 -13.29 7.14 -20.78
C VAL A 223 -12.09 7.30 -21.71
N SER A 224 -11.07 6.42 -21.64
CA SER A 224 -9.91 6.50 -22.53
C SER A 224 -10.25 6.21 -24.00
N LEU A 225 -11.30 5.41 -24.26
CA LEU A 225 -11.81 5.19 -25.61
C LEU A 225 -12.67 6.36 -26.10
N ALA A 226 -13.45 6.97 -25.21
CA ALA A 226 -14.31 8.11 -25.53
C ALA A 226 -13.55 9.44 -25.69
N THR A 227 -12.31 9.52 -25.21
CA THR A 227 -11.49 10.75 -25.26
C THR A 227 -10.31 10.60 -26.22
N SER A 228 -9.61 11.71 -26.47
CA SER A 228 -8.51 11.74 -27.43
C SER A 228 -7.36 10.83 -27.04
N ALA A 229 -6.72 10.25 -28.06
CA ALA A 229 -5.55 9.41 -27.89
C ALA A 229 -4.40 10.21 -27.24
N PRO A 230 -3.64 9.62 -26.31
CA PRO A 230 -2.42 10.25 -25.83
C PRO A 230 -1.40 10.34 -26.98
N ALA A 231 -0.71 11.47 -27.06
CA ALA A 231 0.34 11.67 -28.05
C ALA A 231 1.46 10.61 -27.88
N PRO A 232 2.01 10.02 -28.95
CA PRO A 232 3.03 8.97 -28.86
C PRO A 232 4.23 9.34 -27.98
N ARG A 233 4.63 10.62 -27.99
CA ARG A 233 5.71 11.18 -27.17
C ARG A 233 5.48 11.02 -25.66
N LYS A 234 4.21 11.07 -25.21
CA LYS A 234 3.84 10.92 -23.79
C LYS A 234 3.79 9.47 -23.32
N VAL A 235 3.90 8.50 -24.22
CA VAL A 235 3.77 7.05 -23.93
C VAL A 235 5.08 6.31 -24.21
N ALA A 236 6.03 6.94 -24.90
CA ALA A 236 7.34 6.37 -25.21
C ALA A 236 8.11 5.95 -23.95
N GLY A 237 8.53 4.68 -23.89
CA GLY A 237 9.28 4.09 -22.77
C GLY A 237 8.48 3.86 -21.47
N LEU A 238 7.18 4.15 -21.45
CA LEU A 238 6.34 4.04 -20.24
C LEU A 238 5.43 2.80 -20.22
N THR A 239 5.24 2.13 -21.35
CA THR A 239 4.38 0.93 -21.46
C THR A 239 5.18 -0.27 -21.95
N PHE A 240 4.70 -1.49 -21.68
CA PHE A 240 5.33 -2.70 -22.23
C PHE A 240 5.42 -2.68 -23.77
N ALA A 241 4.49 -2.02 -24.45
CA ALA A 241 4.48 -1.90 -25.91
C ALA A 241 5.43 -0.82 -26.45
N THR A 242 5.92 0.08 -25.60
CA THR A 242 6.77 1.23 -25.97
C THR A 242 8.12 1.20 -25.26
N VAL A 243 8.46 0.10 -24.59
CA VAL A 243 9.67 -0.03 -23.77
C VAL A 243 10.97 0.21 -24.55
N ASP A 244 10.99 -0.12 -25.84
CA ASP A 244 12.14 0.08 -26.72
C ASP A 244 12.27 1.53 -27.23
N GLN A 245 11.28 2.39 -26.95
CA GLN A 245 11.29 3.79 -27.36
C GLN A 245 11.97 4.64 -26.29
N ALA A 246 12.85 5.54 -26.71
CA ALA A 246 13.51 6.47 -25.81
C ALA A 246 12.46 7.32 -25.05
N VAL A 247 12.54 7.31 -23.72
CA VAL A 247 11.74 8.20 -22.86
C VAL A 247 12.14 9.63 -23.17
N ASP A 248 11.18 10.44 -23.60
CA ASP A 248 11.39 11.87 -23.77
C ASP A 248 11.45 12.54 -22.39
N MET A 249 12.68 12.76 -21.91
CA MET A 249 12.96 13.32 -20.59
C MET A 249 12.74 14.84 -20.50
N GLY A 250 12.31 15.52 -21.56
CA GLY A 250 12.10 16.99 -21.56
C GLY A 250 13.33 17.77 -21.09
N ASP A 251 13.13 18.77 -20.22
CA ASP A 251 14.18 19.59 -19.61
C ASP A 251 14.83 18.93 -18.36
N ALA A 252 14.68 17.61 -18.17
CA ALA A 252 15.27 16.95 -17.01
C ALA A 252 16.80 17.16 -17.00
N PRO A 253 17.39 17.51 -15.84
CA PRO A 253 18.82 17.75 -15.77
C PRO A 253 19.58 16.51 -16.25
N PRO A 254 20.68 16.68 -17.01
CA PRO A 254 21.40 15.58 -17.64
C PRO A 254 21.91 14.53 -16.65
N SER A 255 22.02 14.87 -15.35
CA SER A 255 22.34 13.93 -14.27
C SER A 255 21.30 12.83 -14.05
N VAL A 256 20.03 13.05 -14.41
CA VAL A 256 18.93 12.06 -14.29
C VAL A 256 18.82 11.21 -15.56
N ALA A 257 19.06 11.82 -16.73
CA ALA A 257 19.08 11.11 -18.02
C ALA A 257 20.28 10.17 -18.17
N ALA A 258 21.37 10.42 -17.43
CA ALA A 258 22.64 9.73 -17.56
C ALA A 258 22.95 8.73 -16.41
N ILE A 259 21.95 8.12 -15.78
CA ILE A 259 22.19 6.92 -14.96
C ILE A 259 21.95 5.70 -15.85
N PRO A 260 22.94 5.24 -16.63
CA PRO A 260 22.83 3.96 -17.31
C PRO A 260 22.76 2.89 -16.23
N MET A 261 21.57 2.35 -15.97
CA MET A 261 21.47 1.11 -15.21
C MET A 261 22.15 0.04 -16.03
N ALA A 262 23.28 -0.48 -15.53
CA ALA A 262 23.98 -1.56 -16.19
C ALA A 262 23.00 -2.73 -16.42
N PRO A 263 22.89 -3.24 -17.66
CA PRO A 263 21.96 -4.30 -17.98
C PRO A 263 22.31 -5.57 -17.19
N GLU A 264 21.28 -6.35 -16.83
CA GLU A 264 21.43 -7.59 -16.08
C GLU A 264 22.37 -8.58 -16.80
N SER A 265 23.39 -9.07 -16.09
CA SER A 265 24.29 -10.10 -16.64
C SER A 265 23.54 -11.43 -16.85
N PRO A 266 23.87 -12.23 -17.89
CA PRO A 266 23.17 -13.49 -18.19
C PRO A 266 23.18 -14.48 -17.02
N ALA A 267 24.27 -14.52 -16.27
CA ALA A 267 24.39 -15.35 -15.07
C ALA A 267 23.42 -14.90 -13.96
N TRP A 268 23.27 -13.58 -13.78
CA TRP A 268 22.31 -13.04 -12.81
C TRP A 268 20.88 -13.36 -13.23
N ARG A 269 20.56 -13.18 -14.50
CA ARG A 269 19.24 -13.54 -15.05
C ARG A 269 18.88 -14.98 -14.75
N ARG A 270 19.77 -15.93 -15.06
CA ARG A 270 19.55 -17.35 -14.78
C ARG A 270 19.29 -17.61 -13.30
N ARG A 271 20.12 -17.04 -12.41
CA ARG A 271 19.95 -17.22 -10.96
C ARG A 271 18.64 -16.62 -10.46
N ASN A 272 18.28 -15.42 -10.91
CA ASN A 272 17.02 -14.76 -10.55
C ASN A 272 15.81 -15.58 -11.03
N THR A 273 15.82 -16.10 -12.26
CA THR A 273 14.74 -16.96 -12.77
C THR A 273 14.59 -18.24 -11.94
N VAL A 274 15.69 -18.91 -11.61
CA VAL A 274 15.65 -20.13 -10.76
C VAL A 274 15.10 -19.82 -9.37
N LEU A 275 15.57 -18.73 -8.74
CA LEU A 275 15.10 -18.33 -7.40
C LEU A 275 13.61 -17.93 -7.42
N SER A 276 13.14 -17.25 -8.45
CA SER A 276 11.71 -16.95 -8.64
C SER A 276 10.88 -18.21 -8.81
N GLY A 277 11.37 -19.19 -9.58
CA GLY A 277 10.71 -20.50 -9.73
C GLY A 277 10.63 -21.25 -8.40
N LEU A 278 11.74 -21.29 -7.65
CA LEU A 278 11.77 -21.88 -6.31
C LEU A 278 10.78 -21.18 -5.36
N LEU A 279 10.72 -19.85 -5.39
CA LEU A 279 9.78 -19.09 -4.57
C LEU A 279 8.32 -19.47 -4.88
N ALA A 280 7.97 -19.57 -6.16
CA ALA A 280 6.63 -19.98 -6.58
C ALA A 280 6.31 -21.42 -6.10
N VAL A 281 7.24 -22.36 -6.26
CA VAL A 281 7.08 -23.75 -5.78
C VAL A 281 6.90 -23.77 -4.27
N THR A 282 7.66 -23.00 -3.50
CA THR A 282 7.53 -22.92 -2.05
C THR A 282 6.14 -22.40 -1.65
N ILE A 283 5.66 -21.33 -2.29
CA ILE A 283 4.32 -20.78 -2.01
C ILE A 283 3.23 -21.81 -2.29
N VAL A 284 3.28 -22.48 -3.45
CA VAL A 284 2.31 -23.51 -3.82
C VAL A 284 2.38 -24.70 -2.86
N SER A 285 3.58 -25.15 -2.50
CA SER A 285 3.77 -26.27 -1.57
C SER A 285 3.22 -25.95 -0.18
N LEU A 286 3.49 -24.75 0.35
CA LEU A 286 2.93 -24.28 1.61
C LEU A 286 1.40 -24.19 1.55
N TRP A 287 0.85 -23.68 0.45
CA TRP A 287 -0.59 -23.62 0.27
C TRP A 287 -1.24 -25.01 0.24
N ILE A 288 -0.65 -25.98 -0.47
CA ILE A 288 -1.13 -27.36 -0.50
C ILE A 288 -1.04 -28.00 0.89
N TYR A 289 0.06 -27.78 1.62
CA TYR A 289 0.26 -28.38 2.94
C TYR A 289 -0.70 -27.83 4.01
N PHE A 290 -1.03 -26.55 3.96
CA PHE A 290 -1.90 -25.88 4.95
C PHE A 290 -3.38 -25.75 4.53
N ARG A 291 -3.75 -26.28 3.36
CA ARG A 291 -5.14 -26.32 2.90
C ARG A 291 -5.92 -27.45 3.59
#